data_AF-A0A2P4PUT1-F1
#
_entry.id   AF-A0A2P4PUT1-F1
#
_cell.length_a   1.000
_cell.length_b   1.000
_cell.length_c   1.000
_cell.angle_alpha   90.00
_cell.angle_beta   90.00
_cell.angle_gamma   90.00
#
_symmetry.space_group_name_H-M   'P 1'
#
loop_
_entity.id
_entity.type
_entity.pdbx_description
1 polymer ?
#
loop_
_entity_poly.entity_id
_entity_poly.type
_entity_poly.pdbx_seq_one_letter_code
_entity_poly.pdbx_strand_id
1 'polypeptide(L)'
;SLSLTWTTAQARPRPSHDTVKRELGHFEERYINTLNYKLYNETVKLIGYMKVKFSPEEINMFEDHYFTNYEELQKYGFHFYDQASMELLIYFPVAGALIEHKGSMIEANELGEFEIEDVDGDYAVLGRKQTDYVHGVHSNIIKDGIIYLADKAYPTRQIGNVFVYDLGYKSLDHDHDHSHSKRTDKGCLANHGGENCSKVYDIHTRRCPENPKTCMDYNGPYTDCKKEHRTTYFLGSDCSISVSRAHCWTEFENFVDNKIDNAVDKIF
;
A
#
# COMPACT_ATOMS: atom_id res chain seq x y z
N SER A 1 -24.47 -7.06 24.81
CA SER A 1 -23.16 -6.49 25.10
C SER A 1 -22.23 -7.65 25.43
N LEU A 2 -21.46 -8.16 24.46
CA LEU A 2 -20.37 -9.08 24.76
C LEU A 2 -19.18 -8.21 25.13
N SER A 3 -18.82 -8.21 26.41
CA SER A 3 -17.54 -7.66 26.85
C SER A 3 -16.44 -8.49 26.20
N LEU A 4 -15.73 -7.92 25.21
CA LEU A 4 -14.44 -8.46 24.81
C LEU A 4 -13.53 -8.38 26.03
N THR A 5 -13.32 -9.50 26.71
CA THR A 5 -12.25 -9.64 27.70
C THR A 5 -10.94 -9.30 27.00
N TRP A 6 -10.28 -8.24 27.46
CA TRP A 6 -9.01 -7.78 26.91
C TRP A 6 -7.94 -8.85 27.17
N THR A 7 -7.58 -9.58 26.12
CA THR A 7 -6.47 -10.54 26.13
C THR A 7 -5.27 -9.88 25.45
N THR A 8 -4.09 -9.96 26.06
CA THR A 8 -2.84 -9.47 25.44
C THR A 8 -2.58 -10.21 24.12
N ALA A 9 -1.92 -9.55 23.16
CA ALA A 9 -1.57 -10.13 21.86
C ALA A 9 -0.93 -11.53 21.99
N GLN A 10 0.00 -11.68 22.92
CA GLN A 10 0.70 -12.94 23.21
C GLN A 10 -0.21 -14.09 23.63
N ALA A 11 -1.34 -13.81 24.26
CA ALA A 11 -2.27 -14.81 24.78
C ALA A 11 -3.44 -15.09 23.83
N ARG A 12 -3.50 -14.44 22.65
CA ARG A 12 -4.58 -14.65 21.67
C ARG A 12 -4.29 -15.86 20.79
N PRO A 13 -5.24 -16.82 20.67
CA PRO A 13 -5.10 -17.88 19.69
C PRO A 13 -5.14 -17.29 18.27
N ARG A 14 -4.18 -17.70 17.44
CA ARG A 14 -4.11 -17.28 16.04
C ARG A 14 -5.22 -17.96 15.23
N PRO A 15 -5.99 -17.23 14.42
CA PRO A 15 -6.92 -17.85 13.49
C PRO A 15 -6.16 -18.64 12.41
N SER A 16 -6.81 -19.66 11.84
CA SER A 16 -6.25 -20.37 10.69
C SER A 16 -6.25 -19.50 9.44
N HIS A 17 -5.35 -19.80 8.49
CA HIS A 17 -5.35 -19.15 7.18
C HIS A 17 -6.70 -19.22 6.46
N ASP A 18 -7.44 -20.33 6.58
CA ASP A 18 -8.78 -20.46 5.98
C ASP A 18 -9.80 -19.49 6.59
N THR A 19 -9.70 -19.26 7.91
CA THR A 19 -10.57 -18.30 8.61
C THR A 19 -10.28 -16.88 8.13
N VAL A 20 -9.00 -16.51 8.10
CA VAL A 20 -8.57 -15.18 7.65
C VAL A 20 -8.91 -14.96 6.18
N LYS A 21 -8.73 -15.97 5.32
CA LYS A 21 -9.09 -15.90 3.89
C LYS A 21 -10.57 -15.59 3.67
N ARG A 22 -11.47 -16.14 4.49
CA ARG A 22 -12.91 -15.83 4.41
C ARG A 22 -13.19 -14.40 4.86
N GLU A 23 -12.57 -13.95 5.95
CA GLU A 23 -12.70 -12.57 6.44
C GLU A 23 -12.17 -11.54 5.45
N LEU A 24 -11.06 -11.87 4.78
CA LEU A 24 -10.45 -11.08 3.73
C LEU A 24 -11.41 -10.88 2.56
N GLY A 25 -12.08 -11.94 2.08
CA GLY A 25 -13.09 -11.81 1.02
C GLY A 25 -14.21 -10.84 1.38
N HIS A 26 -14.75 -10.93 2.60
CA HIS A 26 -15.77 -9.98 3.07
C HIS A 26 -15.24 -8.56 3.24
N PHE A 27 -13.99 -8.39 3.63
CA PHE A 27 -13.35 -7.09 3.69
C PHE A 27 -13.24 -6.47 2.30
N GLU A 28 -12.75 -7.24 1.31
CA GLU A 28 -12.58 -6.75 -0.06
C GLU A 28 -13.90 -6.34 -0.70
N GLU A 29 -14.96 -7.15 -0.53
CA GLU A 29 -16.31 -6.79 -0.97
C GLU A 29 -16.76 -5.45 -0.37
N ARG A 30 -16.54 -5.23 0.94
CA ARG A 30 -16.88 -3.95 1.58
C ARG A 30 -16.04 -2.81 1.04
N TYR A 31 -14.72 -3.00 0.92
CA TYR A 31 -13.79 -1.99 0.43
C TYR A 31 -14.16 -1.54 -0.99
N ILE A 32 -14.42 -2.49 -1.89
CA ILE A 32 -14.88 -2.22 -3.27
C ILE A 32 -16.12 -1.33 -3.27
N ASN A 33 -17.09 -1.60 -2.39
CA ASN A 33 -18.32 -0.81 -2.27
C ASN A 33 -18.11 0.60 -1.68
N THR A 34 -16.93 0.91 -1.13
CA THR A 34 -16.60 2.28 -0.69
C THR A 34 -16.04 3.16 -1.81
N LEU A 35 -15.62 2.55 -2.92
CA LEU A 35 -15.02 3.27 -4.04
C LEU A 35 -16.12 3.87 -4.93
N ASN A 36 -16.06 5.18 -5.13
CA ASN A 36 -17.00 5.92 -5.98
C ASN A 36 -16.59 5.82 -7.45
N TYR A 37 -16.65 4.61 -8.00
CA TYR A 37 -16.38 4.30 -9.41
C TYR A 37 -17.14 5.24 -10.35
N LYS A 38 -16.45 5.76 -11.37
CA LYS A 38 -16.99 6.75 -12.31
C LYS A 38 -17.61 6.11 -13.55
N LEU A 39 -17.15 4.91 -13.91
CA LEU A 39 -17.62 4.22 -15.10
C LEU A 39 -18.77 3.26 -14.75
N TYR A 40 -19.52 2.85 -15.77
CA TYR A 40 -20.66 1.94 -15.61
C TYR A 40 -20.24 0.55 -15.07
N ASN A 41 -21.22 -0.25 -14.65
CA ASN A 41 -20.98 -1.56 -14.03
C ASN A 41 -20.24 -2.57 -14.93
N GLU A 42 -20.15 -2.33 -16.24
CA GLU A 42 -19.52 -3.22 -17.23
C GLU A 42 -18.02 -2.97 -17.42
N THR A 43 -17.40 -2.03 -16.69
CA THR A 43 -15.96 -1.75 -16.80
C THR A 43 -15.10 -2.63 -15.90
N VAL A 44 -13.83 -2.83 -16.28
CA VAL A 44 -12.86 -3.52 -15.42
C VAL A 44 -12.33 -2.55 -14.38
N LYS A 45 -12.18 -3.03 -13.14
CA LYS A 45 -11.73 -2.26 -11.98
C LYS A 45 -10.52 -2.94 -11.35
N LEU A 46 -9.54 -2.16 -10.93
CA LEU A 46 -8.30 -2.63 -10.34
C LEU A 46 -8.18 -2.11 -8.91
N ILE A 47 -8.10 -3.03 -7.95
CA ILE A 47 -7.68 -2.69 -6.59
C ILE A 47 -6.38 -3.40 -6.27
N GLY A 48 -5.51 -2.73 -5.54
CA GLY A 48 -4.24 -3.28 -5.09
C GLY A 48 -4.18 -3.24 -3.58
N TYR A 49 -3.30 -4.06 -3.03
CA TYR A 49 -2.82 -3.87 -1.67
C TYR A 49 -1.30 -3.96 -1.60
N MET A 50 -0.76 -3.29 -0.59
CA MET A 50 0.61 -3.49 -0.13
C MET A 50 0.62 -4.13 1.25
N LYS A 51 1.64 -4.93 1.51
CA LYS A 51 1.89 -5.58 2.78
C LYS A 51 2.87 -4.78 3.62
N VAL A 52 2.55 -4.59 4.89
CA VAL A 52 3.47 -4.12 5.92
C VAL A 52 3.78 -5.31 6.82
N LYS A 53 5.07 -5.65 6.93
CA LYS A 53 5.55 -6.64 7.90
C LYS A 53 5.91 -5.94 9.20
N PHE A 54 5.76 -6.67 10.29
CA PHE A 54 6.23 -6.25 11.61
C PHE A 54 7.46 -7.06 11.99
N SER A 55 8.41 -6.43 12.67
CA SER A 55 9.47 -7.19 13.30
C SER A 55 8.90 -8.05 14.44
N PRO A 56 9.57 -9.15 14.82
CA PRO A 56 9.16 -9.97 15.97
C PRO A 56 9.05 -9.17 17.28
N GLU A 57 9.83 -8.10 17.44
CA GLU A 57 9.81 -7.22 18.61
C GLU A 57 8.61 -6.28 18.61
N GLU A 58 8.16 -5.84 17.44
CA GLU A 58 7.08 -4.86 17.29
C GLU A 58 5.69 -5.48 17.19
N ILE A 59 5.58 -6.75 16.73
CA ILE A 59 4.28 -7.36 16.41
C ILE A 59 3.31 -7.34 17.59
N ASN A 60 3.77 -7.66 18.80
CA ASN A 60 2.90 -7.68 19.98
C ASN A 60 2.40 -6.27 20.33
N MET A 61 3.28 -5.27 20.22
CA MET A 61 2.94 -3.87 20.48
C MET A 61 1.94 -3.35 19.43
N PHE A 62 2.17 -3.66 18.15
CA PHE A 62 1.24 -3.36 17.08
C PHE A 62 -0.12 -4.00 17.34
N GLU A 63 -0.19 -5.28 17.68
CA GLU A 63 -1.45 -5.98 17.89
C GLU A 63 -2.21 -5.46 19.12
N ASP A 64 -1.52 -5.26 20.25
CA ASP A 64 -2.13 -4.66 21.44
C ASP A 64 -2.72 -3.29 21.09
N HIS A 65 -2.00 -2.47 20.33
CA HIS A 65 -2.50 -1.19 19.84
C HIS A 65 -3.70 -1.34 18.89
N TYR A 66 -3.56 -2.18 17.87
CA TYR A 66 -4.55 -2.40 16.82
C TYR A 66 -5.88 -2.87 17.39
N PHE A 67 -5.84 -3.84 18.31
CA PHE A 67 -7.05 -4.41 18.89
C PHE A 67 -7.64 -3.57 20.03
N THR A 68 -6.81 -2.81 20.75
CA THR A 68 -7.33 -1.84 21.74
C THR A 68 -8.08 -0.70 21.05
N ASN A 69 -7.64 -0.30 19.86
CA ASN A 69 -8.22 0.81 19.10
C ASN A 69 -9.00 0.34 17.87
N TYR A 70 -9.46 -0.92 17.87
CA TYR A 70 -9.99 -1.60 16.68
C TYR A 70 -11.10 -0.79 16.00
N GLU A 71 -12.12 -0.37 16.75
CA GLU A 71 -13.26 0.37 16.20
C GLU A 71 -12.86 1.69 15.53
N GLU A 72 -11.91 2.43 16.11
CA GLU A 72 -11.42 3.69 15.54
C GLU A 72 -10.57 3.44 14.30
N LEU A 73 -9.68 2.44 14.33
CA LEU A 73 -8.87 2.09 13.17
C LEU A 73 -9.73 1.55 12.03
N GLN A 74 -10.79 0.78 12.29
CA GLN A 74 -11.69 0.27 11.24
C GLN A 74 -12.40 1.38 10.45
N LYS A 75 -12.56 2.59 11.01
CA LYS A 75 -13.17 3.73 10.29
C LYS A 75 -12.39 4.16 9.06
N TYR A 76 -11.10 3.84 8.98
CA TYR A 76 -10.29 4.13 7.80
C TYR A 76 -10.72 3.30 6.59
N GLY A 77 -11.27 2.10 6.79
CA GLY A 77 -11.86 1.27 5.73
C GLY A 77 -10.89 0.69 4.68
N PHE A 78 -9.65 1.16 4.62
CA PHE A 78 -8.67 0.77 3.60
C PHE A 78 -7.66 -0.29 4.06
N HIS A 79 -7.79 -0.87 5.25
CA HIS A 79 -6.80 -1.81 5.76
C HIS A 79 -7.39 -3.10 6.29
N PHE A 80 -6.61 -4.17 6.20
CA PHE A 80 -6.93 -5.48 6.74
C PHE A 80 -5.71 -6.08 7.40
N TYR A 81 -5.83 -6.51 8.65
CA TYR A 81 -4.75 -7.21 9.34
C TYR A 81 -4.91 -8.73 9.19
N ASP A 82 -4.04 -9.36 8.39
CA ASP A 82 -3.95 -10.81 8.27
C ASP A 82 -3.25 -11.36 9.52
N GLN A 83 -4.06 -11.79 10.48
CA GLN A 83 -3.58 -12.33 11.75
C GLN A 83 -2.82 -13.66 11.61
N ALA A 84 -3.00 -14.38 10.50
CA ALA A 84 -2.34 -15.67 10.27
C ALA A 84 -0.93 -15.47 9.71
N SER A 85 -0.74 -14.51 8.78
CA SER A 85 0.58 -14.13 8.28
C SER A 85 1.28 -13.05 9.12
N MET A 86 0.56 -12.40 10.04
CA MET A 86 1.03 -11.24 10.81
C MET A 86 1.43 -10.08 9.90
N GLU A 87 0.62 -9.82 8.89
CA GLU A 87 0.85 -8.75 7.92
C GLU A 87 -0.34 -7.80 7.87
N LEU A 88 -0.04 -6.50 7.79
CA LEU A 88 -1.06 -5.48 7.57
C LEU A 88 -1.15 -5.18 6.07
N LEU A 89 -2.33 -5.38 5.50
CA LEU A 89 -2.65 -5.07 4.12
C LEU A 89 -3.24 -3.66 4.03
N ILE A 90 -2.69 -2.81 3.16
CA ILE A 90 -3.20 -1.47 2.87
C ILE A 90 -3.72 -1.46 1.44
N TYR A 91 -5.03 -1.30 1.28
CA TYR A 91 -5.74 -1.31 0.02
C TYR A 91 -5.83 0.08 -0.60
N PHE A 92 -5.82 0.12 -1.93
CA PHE A 92 -5.96 1.32 -2.75
C PHE A 92 -6.48 0.96 -4.14
N PRO A 93 -7.14 1.87 -4.86
CA PRO A 93 -7.37 1.70 -6.30
C PRO A 93 -6.02 1.69 -7.04
N VAL A 94 -5.82 0.85 -8.06
CA VAL A 94 -4.54 0.85 -8.81
C VAL A 94 -4.53 1.99 -9.84
N ALA A 95 -4.52 3.22 -9.34
CA ALA A 95 -4.69 4.44 -10.11
C ALA A 95 -3.54 4.66 -11.11
N GLY A 96 -3.89 4.99 -12.36
CA GLY A 96 -2.91 5.27 -13.42
C GLY A 96 -2.12 4.05 -13.87
N ALA A 97 -2.58 2.83 -13.53
CA ALA A 97 -1.93 1.60 -13.94
C ALA A 97 -1.84 1.50 -15.46
N LEU A 98 -0.69 1.03 -15.94
CA LEU A 98 -0.51 0.56 -17.30
C LEU A 98 -0.70 -0.95 -17.33
N ILE A 99 -1.71 -1.39 -18.07
CA ILE A 99 -2.16 -2.78 -18.12
C ILE A 99 -1.84 -3.36 -19.49
N GLU A 100 -1.17 -4.51 -19.48
CA GLU A 100 -1.00 -5.36 -20.67
C GLU A 100 -2.20 -6.29 -20.80
N HIS A 101 -2.89 -6.24 -21.94
CA HIS A 101 -3.97 -7.18 -22.27
C HIS A 101 -3.98 -7.48 -23.77
N LYS A 102 -3.84 -8.76 -24.16
CA LYS A 102 -3.86 -9.24 -25.56
C LYS A 102 -2.94 -8.43 -26.50
N GLY A 103 -1.75 -8.07 -26.02
CA GLY A 103 -0.75 -7.30 -26.78
C GLY A 103 -1.07 -5.80 -26.92
N SER A 104 -2.12 -5.31 -26.25
CA SER A 104 -2.45 -3.89 -26.13
C SER A 104 -2.11 -3.35 -24.75
N MET A 105 -1.81 -2.06 -24.71
CA MET A 105 -1.56 -1.30 -23.49
C MET A 105 -2.77 -0.43 -23.16
N ILE A 106 -3.31 -0.59 -21.97
CA ILE A 106 -4.45 0.18 -21.46
C ILE A 106 -3.97 0.99 -20.26
N GLU A 107 -4.49 2.20 -20.08
CA GLU A 107 -4.22 3.03 -18.91
C GLU A 107 -5.49 3.14 -18.07
N ALA A 108 -5.40 2.78 -16.79
CA ALA A 108 -6.48 2.96 -15.84
C ALA A 108 -6.59 4.42 -15.39
N ASN A 109 -7.82 4.85 -15.08
CA ASN A 109 -8.07 6.17 -14.51
C ASN A 109 -7.58 6.26 -13.04
N GLU A 110 -7.87 7.38 -12.39
CA GLU A 110 -7.51 7.66 -11.00
C GLU A 110 -8.19 6.76 -9.95
N LEU A 111 -9.19 5.98 -10.35
CA LEU A 111 -9.88 4.98 -9.52
C LEU A 111 -9.52 3.54 -9.90
N GLY A 112 -8.55 3.37 -10.80
CA GLY A 112 -8.16 2.04 -11.28
C GLY A 112 -9.18 1.43 -12.25
N GLU A 113 -9.94 2.24 -12.99
CA GLU A 113 -10.95 1.75 -13.94
C GLU A 113 -10.53 1.97 -15.39
N PHE A 114 -10.96 1.06 -16.27
CA PHE A 114 -10.87 1.23 -17.71
C PHE A 114 -12.00 0.49 -18.44
N GLU A 115 -12.34 0.96 -19.63
CA GLU A 115 -13.35 0.34 -20.48
C GLU A 115 -12.74 -0.80 -21.30
N ILE A 116 -13.42 -1.94 -21.33
CA ILE A 116 -13.13 -3.03 -22.27
C ILE A 116 -14.41 -3.84 -22.52
N GLU A 117 -14.53 -4.41 -23.73
CA GLU A 117 -15.69 -5.21 -24.13
C GLU A 117 -15.67 -6.64 -23.55
N ASP A 118 -14.50 -7.13 -23.14
CA ASP A 118 -14.29 -8.48 -22.63
C ASP A 118 -13.75 -8.41 -21.20
N VAL A 119 -14.52 -8.83 -20.20
CA VAL A 119 -14.07 -8.82 -18.79
C VAL A 119 -13.11 -9.99 -18.50
N ASP A 120 -12.99 -10.96 -19.40
CA ASP A 120 -12.12 -12.11 -19.22
C ASP A 120 -10.69 -11.80 -19.72
N GLY A 121 -9.69 -12.09 -18.88
CA GLY A 121 -8.30 -12.11 -19.30
C GLY A 121 -7.27 -11.82 -18.21
N ASP A 122 -6.01 -11.98 -18.59
CA ASP A 122 -4.85 -11.71 -17.74
C ASP A 122 -4.50 -10.22 -17.82
N TYR A 123 -5.18 -9.39 -17.03
CA TYR A 123 -4.88 -7.96 -16.89
C TYR A 123 -3.60 -7.77 -16.08
N ALA A 124 -2.44 -7.90 -16.71
CA ALA A 124 -1.17 -7.74 -16.02
C ALA A 124 -0.82 -6.26 -15.86
N VAL A 125 -0.56 -5.82 -14.63
CA VAL A 125 -0.09 -4.45 -14.34
C VAL A 125 1.41 -4.38 -14.56
N LEU A 126 1.85 -3.44 -15.38
CA LEU A 126 3.26 -3.24 -15.73
C LEU A 126 3.91 -2.12 -14.91
N GLY A 127 3.15 -1.13 -14.49
CA GLY A 127 3.67 0.08 -13.87
C GLY A 127 2.71 1.25 -14.04
N ARG A 128 3.22 2.48 -14.00
CA ARG A 128 2.45 3.69 -14.30
C ARG A 128 3.31 4.79 -14.90
N LYS A 129 2.68 5.78 -15.51
CA LYS A 129 3.38 6.98 -15.99
C LYS A 129 3.84 7.85 -14.82
N GLN A 130 4.98 8.51 -14.99
CA GLN A 130 5.38 9.64 -14.14
C GLN A 130 4.36 10.76 -14.26
N THR A 131 4.20 11.50 -13.17
CA THR A 131 3.36 12.70 -13.11
C THR A 131 4.14 13.80 -12.41
N ASP A 132 3.58 15.02 -12.37
CA ASP A 132 4.18 16.14 -11.63
C ASP A 132 4.44 15.81 -10.15
N TYR A 133 3.66 14.87 -9.59
CA TYR A 133 3.72 14.47 -8.19
C TYR A 133 4.28 13.07 -7.97
N VAL A 134 4.51 12.28 -9.02
CA VAL A 134 4.98 10.90 -8.92
C VAL A 134 6.15 10.72 -9.87
N HIS A 135 7.34 10.60 -9.30
CA HIS A 135 8.60 10.60 -10.02
C HIS A 135 9.27 9.23 -10.02
N GLY A 136 8.91 8.32 -9.11
CA GLY A 136 9.68 7.11 -8.87
C GLY A 136 10.76 7.29 -7.80
N VAL A 137 11.30 6.18 -7.33
CA VAL A 137 12.47 6.11 -6.44
C VAL A 137 13.65 5.48 -7.17
N HIS A 138 14.86 5.64 -6.61
CA HIS A 138 16.11 5.16 -7.22
C HIS A 138 16.12 3.66 -7.56
N SER A 139 15.32 2.84 -6.86
CA SER A 139 15.19 1.40 -7.13
C SER A 139 14.21 1.06 -8.26
N ASN A 140 13.45 2.03 -8.79
CA ASN A 140 12.54 1.78 -9.89
C ASN A 140 13.27 1.71 -11.23
N ILE A 141 12.73 0.89 -12.13
CA ILE A 141 13.09 0.91 -13.54
C ILE A 141 12.24 2.01 -14.19
N ILE A 142 12.87 3.12 -14.58
CA ILE A 142 12.18 4.24 -15.23
C ILE A 142 12.68 4.38 -16.66
N LYS A 143 11.76 4.29 -17.62
CA LYS A 143 12.07 4.45 -19.05
C LYS A 143 10.90 5.12 -19.77
N ASP A 144 11.20 6.09 -20.63
CA ASP A 144 10.24 6.83 -21.44
C ASP A 144 9.07 7.44 -20.64
N GLY A 145 9.37 7.92 -19.42
CA GLY A 145 8.37 8.50 -18.51
C GLY A 145 7.48 7.46 -17.83
N ILE A 146 7.81 6.17 -17.89
CA ILE A 146 7.07 5.08 -17.24
C ILE A 146 7.91 4.53 -16.09
N ILE A 147 7.29 4.41 -14.93
CA ILE A 147 7.80 3.72 -13.75
C ILE A 147 7.31 2.28 -13.81
N TYR A 148 8.21 1.34 -14.11
CA TYR A 148 7.89 -0.07 -14.22
C TYR A 148 7.97 -0.78 -12.87
N LEU A 149 7.09 -1.75 -12.69
CA LEU A 149 7.28 -2.80 -11.70
C LEU A 149 8.48 -3.67 -12.09
N ALA A 150 9.20 -4.20 -11.10
CA ALA A 150 10.35 -5.07 -11.35
C ALA A 150 9.95 -6.36 -12.09
N ASP A 151 8.78 -6.88 -11.76
CA ASP A 151 8.11 -7.99 -12.44
C ASP A 151 6.64 -7.55 -12.63
N LYS A 152 6.03 -7.87 -13.77
CA LYS A 152 4.61 -7.53 -14.00
C LYS A 152 3.70 -8.25 -12.99
N ALA A 153 2.72 -7.53 -12.47
CA ALA A 153 1.81 -8.05 -11.44
C ALA A 153 0.55 -8.64 -12.09
N TYR A 154 0.27 -9.90 -11.77
CA TYR A 154 -0.96 -10.57 -12.15
C TYR A 154 -1.98 -10.51 -11.01
N PRO A 155 -3.29 -10.52 -11.32
CA PRO A 155 -4.32 -10.52 -10.30
C PRO A 155 -4.21 -11.78 -9.43
N THR A 156 -4.28 -11.61 -8.11
CA THR A 156 -4.29 -12.71 -7.14
C THR A 156 -5.70 -13.21 -6.87
N ARG A 157 -6.71 -12.36 -7.09
CA ARG A 157 -8.14 -12.66 -6.96
C ARG A 157 -8.96 -11.84 -7.96
N GLN A 158 -10.18 -12.31 -8.20
CA GLN A 158 -11.19 -11.61 -8.99
C GLN A 158 -12.53 -11.65 -8.24
N ILE A 159 -13.20 -10.50 -8.14
CA ILE A 159 -14.51 -10.32 -7.51
C ILE A 159 -15.41 -9.61 -8.52
N GLY A 160 -16.20 -10.38 -9.26
CA GLY A 160 -16.95 -9.84 -10.41
C GLY A 160 -16.00 -9.28 -11.48
N ASN A 161 -16.14 -8.00 -11.79
CA ASN A 161 -15.28 -7.23 -12.70
C ASN A 161 -14.10 -6.52 -11.99
N VAL A 162 -13.86 -6.81 -10.71
CA VAL A 162 -12.75 -6.23 -9.94
C VAL A 162 -11.60 -7.23 -9.83
N PHE A 163 -10.42 -6.80 -10.24
CA PHE A 163 -9.18 -7.57 -10.14
C PHE A 163 -8.33 -7.05 -8.98
N VAL A 164 -7.86 -7.97 -8.14
CA VAL A 164 -7.11 -7.67 -6.91
C VAL A 164 -5.63 -7.98 -7.12
N TYR A 165 -4.74 -7.05 -6.79
CA TYR A 165 -3.29 -7.20 -6.96
C TYR A 165 -2.55 -7.15 -5.64
N ASP A 166 -1.60 -8.06 -5.46
CA ASP A 166 -0.54 -7.93 -4.45
C ASP A 166 0.60 -7.14 -5.07
N LEU A 167 0.81 -5.90 -4.60
CA LEU A 167 1.84 -5.00 -5.14
C LEU A 167 3.10 -4.98 -4.27
N GLY A 168 3.29 -6.01 -3.44
CA GLY A 168 4.51 -6.23 -2.68
C GLY A 168 4.49 -5.62 -1.29
N TYR A 169 5.67 -5.23 -0.81
CA TYR A 169 5.89 -4.81 0.57
C TYR A 169 6.23 -3.34 0.69
N LYS A 170 5.67 -2.70 1.71
CA LYS A 170 6.08 -1.39 2.18
C LYS A 170 6.99 -1.55 3.40
N SER A 171 8.25 -1.14 3.26
CA SER A 171 9.13 -0.97 4.42
C SER A 171 8.72 0.27 5.21
N LEU A 172 8.63 0.11 6.53
CA LEU A 172 8.51 1.21 7.50
C LEU A 172 9.81 1.38 8.31
N ASP A 173 10.79 0.49 8.09
CA ASP A 173 12.10 0.53 8.73
C ASP A 173 12.98 1.56 8.04
N HIS A 174 13.13 2.70 8.70
CA HIS A 174 14.22 3.62 8.44
C HIS A 174 14.87 3.96 9.78
N ASP A 175 15.97 3.26 10.07
CA ASP A 175 17.03 3.58 11.05
C ASP A 175 17.01 2.83 12.40
N HIS A 176 17.88 1.83 12.50
CA HIS A 176 18.71 1.63 13.70
C HIS A 176 20.21 1.47 13.42
N ASP A 177 20.68 1.71 12.18
CA ASP A 177 22.11 1.56 11.90
C ASP A 177 22.88 2.87 12.02
N HIS A 178 23.71 2.92 13.07
CA HIS A 178 24.74 3.91 13.36
C HIS A 178 25.86 3.99 12.30
N SER A 179 25.62 3.62 11.04
CA SER A 179 26.64 3.73 10.00
C SER A 179 26.55 5.11 9.31
N HIS A 180 27.67 5.82 9.33
CA HIS A 180 27.89 7.12 8.68
C HIS A 180 27.80 7.08 7.13
N SER A 181 27.01 6.17 6.54
CA SER A 181 26.71 6.22 5.11
C SER A 181 25.67 7.31 4.86
N LYS A 182 26.06 8.35 4.11
CA LYS A 182 25.13 9.35 3.57
C LYS A 182 24.11 8.62 2.68
N ARG A 183 22.96 8.23 3.22
CA ARG A 183 21.86 7.67 2.43
C ARG A 183 21.03 8.82 1.86
N THR A 184 21.45 9.28 0.69
CA THR A 184 20.67 10.10 -0.22
C THR A 184 19.58 9.24 -0.84
N ASP A 185 18.47 9.03 -0.13
CA ASP A 185 17.13 9.23 -0.68
C ASP A 185 16.08 8.74 0.31
N LYS A 186 15.15 9.62 0.66
CA LYS A 186 13.98 9.28 1.44
C LYS A 186 12.92 8.89 0.41
N GLY A 187 12.67 7.60 0.17
CA GLY A 187 11.80 7.12 -0.92
C GLY A 187 10.52 7.94 -1.16
N CYS A 188 9.81 8.32 -0.09
CA CYS A 188 8.66 9.25 -0.18
C CYS A 188 9.02 10.62 -0.81
N LEU A 189 10.08 11.28 -0.33
CA LEU A 189 10.49 12.57 -0.88
C LEU A 189 11.03 12.46 -2.30
N ALA A 190 11.81 11.41 -2.59
CA ALA A 190 12.34 11.17 -3.92
C ALA A 190 11.19 11.03 -4.93
N ASN A 191 10.17 10.24 -4.59
CA ASN A 191 8.99 10.07 -5.41
C ASN A 191 8.19 11.36 -5.62
N HIS A 192 8.27 12.34 -4.71
CA HIS A 192 7.45 13.54 -4.74
C HIS A 192 8.26 14.83 -4.92
N GLY A 193 9.43 14.75 -5.59
CA GLY A 193 10.20 15.95 -5.95
C GLY A 193 10.78 16.72 -4.75
N GLY A 194 11.03 16.04 -3.63
CA GLY A 194 11.65 16.59 -2.43
C GLY A 194 10.68 16.99 -1.31
N GLU A 195 9.37 16.82 -1.53
CA GLU A 195 8.31 17.11 -0.57
C GLU A 195 7.65 15.83 -0.06
N ASN A 196 7.05 15.85 1.12
CA ASN A 196 6.34 14.69 1.64
C ASN A 196 4.89 14.62 1.15
N CYS A 197 4.25 13.47 1.35
CA CYS A 197 2.85 13.27 0.97
C CYS A 197 1.89 14.29 1.61
N SER A 198 2.16 14.71 2.84
CA SER A 198 1.35 15.71 3.55
C SER A 198 1.25 17.00 2.76
N LYS A 199 2.39 17.52 2.30
CA LYS A 199 2.45 18.76 1.53
C LYS A 199 1.94 18.59 0.10
N VAL A 200 2.35 17.52 -0.58
CA VAL A 200 2.04 17.29 -2.00
C VAL A 200 0.54 17.10 -2.23
N TYR A 201 -0.15 16.47 -1.27
CA TYR A 201 -1.55 16.10 -1.40
C TYR A 201 -2.47 16.76 -0.38
N ASP A 202 -2.00 17.80 0.32
CA ASP A 202 -2.76 18.54 1.35
C ASP A 202 -3.37 17.59 2.41
N ILE A 203 -2.57 16.60 2.85
CA ILE A 203 -2.97 15.61 3.85
C ILE A 203 -2.46 16.07 5.21
N HIS A 204 -3.38 16.51 6.06
CA HIS A 204 -3.05 17.01 7.38
C HIS A 204 -3.92 16.32 8.44
N THR A 205 -3.44 15.20 8.98
CA THR A 205 -4.06 14.53 10.16
C THR A 205 -3.86 15.34 11.46
N ARG A 206 -3.02 16.39 11.41
CA ARG A 206 -2.86 17.49 12.39
C ARG A 206 -2.45 17.09 13.81
N ARG A 207 -2.00 15.86 14.04
CA ARG A 207 -1.58 15.43 15.39
C ARG A 207 -0.16 15.85 15.76
N CYS A 208 0.79 15.72 14.83
CA CYS A 208 2.19 16.07 15.05
C CYS A 208 2.60 17.32 14.27
N PRO A 209 3.61 18.06 14.75
CA PRO A 209 4.24 19.11 13.95
C PRO A 209 4.69 18.55 12.61
N GLU A 210 4.19 19.13 11.53
CA GLU A 210 4.54 18.68 10.19
C GLU A 210 5.97 19.07 9.85
N ASN A 211 6.70 18.14 9.25
CA ASN A 211 7.98 18.44 8.64
C ASN A 211 7.93 18.02 7.17
N PRO A 212 7.86 18.98 6.22
CA PRO A 212 7.66 18.69 4.80
C PRO A 212 8.84 17.93 4.16
N LYS A 213 9.98 17.83 4.86
CA LYS A 213 11.21 17.17 4.42
C LYS A 213 11.42 15.80 5.07
N THR A 214 10.37 15.17 5.58
CA THR A 214 10.41 13.79 6.09
C THR A 214 9.09 13.10 5.80
N CYS A 215 9.17 11.78 5.63
CA CYS A 215 7.98 10.94 5.65
C CYS A 215 7.22 11.17 6.97
N MET A 216 5.89 11.29 6.87
CA MET A 216 4.96 11.41 7.98
C MET A 216 4.19 10.09 8.11
N ASP A 217 4.93 9.00 8.35
CA ASP A 217 4.40 7.63 8.54
C ASP A 217 4.16 7.27 10.01
N TYR A 218 4.39 8.21 10.92
CA TYR A 218 4.28 8.02 12.37
C TYR A 218 3.30 9.02 13.01
N ASN A 219 2.68 9.91 12.23
CA ASN A 219 1.83 10.97 12.76
C ASN A 219 0.34 10.61 12.86
N GLY A 220 0.01 9.32 12.79
CA GLY A 220 -1.36 8.83 12.95
C GLY A 220 -1.90 9.04 14.38
N PRO A 221 -3.16 8.66 14.64
CA PRO A 221 -3.74 8.71 15.97
C PRO A 221 -2.88 7.97 17.00
N TYR A 222 -2.98 8.39 18.26
CA TYR A 222 -2.28 7.79 19.41
C TYR A 222 -0.75 7.89 19.40
N THR A 223 -0.15 8.48 18.35
CA THR A 223 1.27 8.79 18.32
C THR A 223 1.69 9.73 19.46
N ASP A 224 2.93 9.55 19.91
CA ASP A 224 3.69 10.46 20.77
C ASP A 224 4.54 11.46 19.95
N CYS A 225 4.35 11.48 18.63
CA CYS A 225 5.11 12.26 17.66
C CYS A 225 6.60 11.94 17.63
N LYS A 226 6.99 10.77 18.14
CA LYS A 226 8.32 10.21 17.95
C LYS A 226 8.30 9.19 16.82
N LYS A 227 9.48 9.03 16.22
CA LYS A 227 9.73 8.10 15.13
C LYS A 227 10.04 6.68 15.59
N GLU A 228 9.90 6.40 16.89
CA GLU A 228 10.35 5.15 17.56
C GLU A 228 9.33 4.00 17.45
N HIS A 229 8.07 4.30 17.09
CA HIS A 229 6.98 3.31 17.01
C HIS A 229 6.16 3.44 15.72
N ARG A 230 6.85 3.60 14.59
CA ARG A 230 6.21 3.95 13.30
C ARG A 230 5.21 2.90 12.85
N THR A 231 5.55 1.62 12.97
CA THR A 231 4.67 0.50 12.60
C THR A 231 3.37 0.50 13.41
N THR A 232 3.42 0.93 14.68
CA THR A 232 2.24 1.08 15.55
C THR A 232 1.36 2.25 15.13
N TYR A 233 1.97 3.39 14.78
CA TYR A 233 1.24 4.64 14.45
C TYR A 233 1.06 4.88 12.95
N PHE A 234 1.36 3.86 12.13
CA PHE A 234 1.28 3.98 10.68
C PHE A 234 -0.16 4.17 10.20
N LEU A 235 -1.10 3.38 10.71
CA LEU A 235 -2.51 3.51 10.34
C LEU A 235 -3.07 4.87 10.78
N GLY A 236 -3.59 5.62 9.80
CA GLY A 236 -4.10 6.97 10.02
C GLY A 236 -3.04 8.06 9.97
N SER A 237 -1.77 7.72 9.72
CA SER A 237 -0.73 8.70 9.37
C SER A 237 -0.98 9.30 7.98
N ASP A 238 -0.40 10.46 7.69
CA ASP A 238 -0.52 11.09 6.37
C ASP A 238 0.04 10.17 5.27
N CYS A 239 1.12 9.43 5.56
CA CYS A 239 1.66 8.44 4.63
C CYS A 239 0.66 7.32 4.33
N SER A 240 0.01 6.75 5.35
CA SER A 240 -0.98 5.67 5.13
C SER A 240 -2.19 6.14 4.32
N ILE A 241 -2.64 7.38 4.55
CA ILE A 241 -3.74 8.00 3.79
C ILE A 241 -3.32 8.28 2.35
N SER A 242 -2.07 8.71 2.13
CA SER A 242 -1.56 8.92 0.78
C SER A 242 -1.45 7.59 0.01
N VAL A 243 -0.98 6.55 0.68
CA VAL A 243 -0.92 5.19 0.10
C VAL A 243 -2.31 4.68 -0.25
N SER A 244 -3.30 4.82 0.65
CA SER A 244 -4.67 4.34 0.38
C SER A 244 -5.36 5.09 -0.77
N ARG A 245 -4.88 6.29 -1.09
CA ARG A 245 -5.28 7.08 -2.28
C ARG A 245 -4.45 6.79 -3.52
N ALA A 246 -3.64 5.74 -3.51
CA ALA A 246 -2.81 5.32 -4.65
C ALA A 246 -1.76 6.35 -5.11
N HIS A 247 -1.39 7.28 -4.23
CA HIS A 247 -0.35 8.25 -4.56
C HIS A 247 1.04 7.63 -4.64
N CYS A 248 1.24 6.48 -3.99
CA CYS A 248 2.47 5.68 -4.04
C CYS A 248 2.09 4.20 -4.02
N TRP A 249 2.34 3.48 -5.13
CA TRP A 249 2.09 2.03 -5.20
C TRP A 249 3.13 1.27 -6.05
N THR A 250 3.88 1.94 -6.93
CA THR A 250 5.07 1.33 -7.58
C THR A 250 6.40 1.82 -6.96
N GLU A 251 6.37 2.93 -6.23
CA GLU A 251 7.55 3.75 -5.91
C GLU A 251 8.03 3.54 -4.48
N PHE A 252 8.44 2.31 -4.19
CA PHE A 252 9.04 1.96 -2.91
C PHE A 252 10.34 1.22 -3.11
N GLU A 253 11.21 1.34 -2.10
CA GLU A 253 12.45 0.58 -2.03
C GLU A 253 12.11 -0.91 -1.91
N ASN A 254 12.15 -1.60 -3.04
CA ASN A 254 12.14 -3.04 -3.06
C ASN A 254 13.45 -3.50 -2.43
N PHE A 255 13.38 -4.05 -1.22
CA PHE A 255 14.44 -4.90 -0.65
C PHE A 255 14.51 -6.21 -1.45
N VAL A 256 14.94 -6.10 -2.70
CA VAL A 256 15.41 -7.24 -3.50
C VAL A 256 16.80 -6.85 -3.98
N ASP A 257 17.78 -7.05 -3.09
CA ASP A 257 19.22 -6.80 -3.28
C ASP A 257 19.85 -7.52 -4.49
N ASN A 258 19.10 -8.13 -5.41
CA ASN A 258 19.68 -9.04 -6.42
C ASN A 258 18.96 -9.12 -7.79
N LYS A 259 18.20 -8.11 -8.23
CA LYS A 259 17.50 -8.21 -9.52
C LYS A 259 17.67 -7.07 -10.53
N ILE A 260 18.46 -6.05 -10.25
CA ILE A 260 18.59 -4.90 -11.17
C ILE A 260 19.29 -5.28 -12.48
N ASP A 261 20.17 -6.30 -12.49
CA ASP A 261 20.94 -6.64 -13.70
C ASP A 261 20.21 -7.53 -14.73
N ASN A 262 18.96 -7.98 -14.47
CA ASN A 262 18.25 -8.91 -15.37
C ASN A 262 16.81 -8.53 -15.73
N ALA A 263 16.28 -7.39 -15.23
CA ALA A 263 14.88 -7.03 -15.43
C ALA A 263 14.64 -6.26 -16.74
N VAL A 264 15.63 -5.51 -17.23
CA VAL A 264 15.48 -4.71 -18.47
C VAL A 264 15.27 -5.62 -19.69
N ASP A 265 15.93 -6.77 -19.76
CA ASP A 265 15.81 -7.73 -20.88
C ASP A 265 14.56 -8.63 -20.81
N LYS A 266 13.75 -8.53 -19.75
CA LYS A 266 12.50 -9.31 -19.60
C LYS A 266 11.24 -8.52 -19.88
N ILE A 267 11.35 -7.18 -19.86
CA ILE A 267 10.23 -6.27 -20.13
C ILE A 267 10.21 -5.86 -21.62
N PHE A 268 11.34 -5.99 -22.34
CA PHE A 268 11.47 -5.64 -23.77
C PHE A 268 11.84 -6.86 -24.63
#